data_AF-A0A2V9JR78-F1
#
_entry.id   AF-A0A2V9JR78-F1
#
_cell.length_a   1.000
_cell.length_b   1.000
_cell.length_c   1.000
_cell.angle_alpha   90.00
_cell.angle_beta   90.00
_cell.angle_gamma   90.00
#
_symmetry.space_group_name_H-M   'P 1'
#
loop_
_entity.id
_entity.type
_entity.pdbx_description
1 polymer ?
#
loop_
_entity_poly.entity_id
_entity_poly.type
_entity_poly.pdbx_seq_one_letter_code
_entity_poly.pdbx_strand_id
1 'polypeptide(L)'
;MLIDSQAGTIASLRATFGRHRELLIPGHSRLPLFKIEFLSGQSEFRTVTSSEAKEVSVSRGQHQDGETITIEYKEIGRLPVDARVTIRCPASETLTYWTMELNNQTTFWIGHIQFPVIEVPFDRPADNTYSHLLWSYIDGALASPVEPATFERSTSMDAWRERPYESPEIWRYNNYPGQWASTQLMAYYNEVGGLYVACDDANGLPKFIDPLMERDGVALGLGHYPGTRGPGQTRLPYNVVLGTFHGDWYAAAELYRNWASKQPFCAAKMAQRTDIPKWLG
;
A
#
# COMPACT_ATOMS: atom_id res chain seq x y z
N MET A 1 7.18 -14.44 -0.59
CA MET A 1 6.83 -13.61 0.58
C MET A 1 6.73 -14.51 1.81
N LEU A 2 7.19 -14.04 2.97
CA LEU A 2 7.10 -14.75 4.24
C LEU A 2 6.23 -13.95 5.22
N ILE A 3 5.25 -14.64 5.82
CA ILE A 3 4.40 -14.11 6.88
C ILE A 3 4.87 -14.69 8.21
N ASP A 4 5.06 -13.81 9.20
CA ASP A 4 5.28 -14.20 10.60
C ASP A 4 3.96 -14.74 11.17
N SER A 5 3.93 -16.02 11.54
CA SER A 5 2.72 -16.66 12.04
C SER A 5 2.30 -16.22 13.44
N GLN A 6 3.22 -15.67 14.24
CA GLN A 6 2.93 -15.20 15.59
C GLN A 6 2.42 -13.75 15.57
N ALA A 7 3.10 -12.90 14.82
CA ALA A 7 2.74 -11.48 14.71
C ALA A 7 1.65 -11.21 13.65
N GLY A 8 1.44 -12.14 12.73
CA GLY A 8 0.54 -11.95 11.59
C GLY A 8 0.98 -10.77 10.72
N THR A 9 2.27 -10.60 10.46
CA THR A 9 2.77 -9.49 9.62
C THR A 9 3.77 -10.01 8.60
N ILE A 10 4.21 -9.13 7.70
CA ILE A 10 5.18 -9.47 6.66
C ILE A 10 6.57 -9.52 7.31
N ALA A 11 7.16 -10.72 7.31
CA ALA A 11 8.50 -10.92 7.84
C ALA A 11 9.59 -10.64 6.79
N SER A 12 9.29 -10.95 5.53
CA SER A 12 10.26 -10.83 4.44
C SER A 12 9.56 -10.79 3.09
N LEU A 13 10.06 -9.94 2.21
CA LEU A 13 9.68 -9.88 0.80
C LEU A 13 10.95 -9.72 -0.04
N ARG A 14 11.38 -10.82 -0.64
CA ARG A 14 12.64 -10.89 -1.38
C ARG A 14 12.42 -10.80 -2.87
N ALA A 15 13.33 -10.13 -3.56
CA ALA A 15 13.40 -10.14 -5.00
C ALA A 15 13.42 -11.60 -5.51
N THR A 16 12.58 -11.86 -6.51
CA THR A 16 12.45 -13.18 -7.16
C THR A 16 13.40 -13.34 -8.35
N PHE A 17 14.02 -12.25 -8.80
CA PHE A 17 14.97 -12.21 -9.90
C PHE A 17 16.39 -11.91 -9.37
N GLY A 18 17.40 -12.62 -9.88
CA GLY A 18 18.80 -12.35 -9.56
C GLY A 18 19.23 -12.72 -8.14
N ARG A 19 19.99 -11.84 -7.47
CA ARG A 19 20.45 -12.06 -6.09
C ARG A 19 19.28 -11.88 -5.14
N HIS A 20 19.07 -12.85 -4.24
CA HIS A 20 18.08 -12.75 -3.17
C HIS A 20 18.37 -11.54 -2.27
N ARG A 21 17.73 -10.40 -2.56
CA ARG A 21 17.78 -9.16 -1.78
C ARG A 21 16.47 -9.02 -1.01
N GLU A 22 16.58 -8.68 0.27
CA GLU A 22 15.43 -8.24 1.07
C GLU A 22 15.01 -6.84 0.60
N LEU A 23 13.74 -6.65 0.28
CA LEU A 23 13.20 -5.38 -0.19
C LEU A 23 12.64 -4.52 0.94
N LEU A 24 12.44 -5.10 2.12
CA LEU A 24 11.89 -4.44 3.30
C LEU A 24 13.00 -4.01 4.27
N ILE A 25 12.68 -3.08 5.17
CA ILE A 25 13.60 -2.68 6.25
C ILE A 25 14.00 -3.86 7.15
N PRO A 26 15.19 -3.81 7.79
CA PRO A 26 15.56 -4.78 8.82
C PRO A 26 14.56 -4.83 9.98
N GLY A 27 13.97 -6.00 10.21
CA GLY A 27 13.01 -6.21 11.29
C GLY A 27 11.62 -5.64 11.00
N HIS A 28 11.24 -5.56 9.72
CA HIS A 28 9.87 -5.26 9.27
C HIS A 28 8.80 -6.10 9.99
N SER A 29 9.14 -7.32 10.46
CA SER A 29 8.23 -8.16 11.26
C SER A 29 7.79 -7.55 12.60
N ARG A 30 8.40 -6.44 13.04
CA ARG A 30 7.97 -5.68 14.22
C ARG A 30 6.90 -4.62 13.89
N LEU A 31 6.73 -4.29 12.61
CA LEU A 31 5.71 -3.34 12.17
C LEU A 31 4.34 -4.02 12.14
N PRO A 32 3.27 -3.30 12.52
CA PRO A 32 1.92 -3.83 12.37
C PRO A 32 1.60 -4.02 10.89
N LEU A 33 0.77 -5.00 10.53
CA LEU A 33 0.29 -5.17 9.16
C LEU A 33 -0.63 -4.04 8.72
N PHE A 34 -1.43 -3.49 9.65
CA PHE A 34 -2.31 -2.36 9.40
C PHE A 34 -2.43 -1.46 10.63
N LYS A 35 -2.84 -0.20 10.38
CA LYS A 35 -3.24 0.77 11.40
C LYS A 35 -4.66 1.23 11.11
N ILE A 36 -5.51 1.30 12.13
CA ILE A 36 -6.90 1.76 12.00
C ILE A 36 -7.04 3.00 12.87
N GLU A 37 -7.54 4.08 12.28
CA GLU A 37 -7.92 5.26 13.02
C GLU A 37 -9.44 5.31 13.17
N PHE A 38 -9.87 5.28 14.43
CA PHE A 38 -11.26 5.43 14.82
C PHE A 38 -11.55 6.86 15.24
N LEU A 39 -12.76 7.32 14.94
CA LEU A 39 -13.33 8.53 15.51
C LEU A 39 -14.49 8.16 16.44
N SER A 40 -14.33 8.50 17.72
CA SER A 40 -15.33 8.21 18.75
C SER A 40 -16.57 9.10 18.62
N GLY A 41 -17.64 8.77 19.35
CA GLY A 41 -18.84 9.62 19.42
C GLY A 41 -18.62 11.00 20.06
N GLN A 42 -17.48 11.21 20.73
CA GLN A 42 -17.06 12.49 21.31
C GLN A 42 -16.08 13.26 20.41
N SER A 43 -15.92 12.82 19.15
CA SER A 43 -14.97 13.39 18.18
C SER A 43 -13.50 13.24 18.60
N GLU A 44 -13.19 12.20 19.38
CA GLU A 44 -11.81 11.86 19.74
C GLU A 44 -11.26 10.82 18.76
N PHE A 45 -10.07 11.10 18.23
CA PHE A 45 -9.34 10.14 17.40
C PHE A 45 -8.64 9.10 18.27
N ARG A 46 -8.74 7.84 17.86
CA ARG A 46 -8.04 6.72 18.48
C ARG A 46 -7.45 5.81 17.41
N THR A 47 -6.13 5.71 17.39
CA THR A 47 -5.41 4.78 16.52
C THR A 47 -5.19 3.46 17.25
N VAL A 48 -5.45 2.35 16.57
CA VAL A 48 -5.05 1.00 16.99
C VAL A 48 -4.33 0.31 15.85
N THR A 49 -3.49 -0.66 16.18
CA THR A 49 -2.66 -1.38 15.21
C THR A 49 -2.90 -2.88 15.30
N SER A 50 -2.58 -3.62 14.24
CA SER A 50 -2.70 -5.09 14.25
C SER A 50 -1.83 -5.75 15.34
N SER A 51 -0.74 -5.08 15.77
CA SER A 51 0.14 -5.54 16.86
C SER A 51 -0.51 -5.49 18.24
N GLU A 52 -1.65 -4.80 18.38
CA GLU A 52 -2.44 -4.73 19.61
C GLU A 52 -3.59 -5.74 19.63
N ALA A 53 -3.63 -6.68 18.67
CA ALA A 53 -4.57 -7.79 18.69
C ALA A 53 -4.30 -8.71 19.89
N LYS A 54 -5.37 -9.14 20.56
CA LYS A 54 -5.28 -10.09 21.67
C LYS A 54 -4.92 -11.48 21.20
N GLU A 55 -5.42 -11.85 20.03
CA GLU A 55 -5.16 -13.13 19.37
C GLU A 55 -4.93 -12.90 17.88
N VAL A 56 -3.92 -13.58 17.35
CA VAL A 56 -3.59 -13.61 15.93
C VAL A 56 -3.51 -15.06 15.50
N SER A 57 -4.19 -15.41 14.42
CA SER A 57 -4.08 -16.73 13.80
C SER A 57 -3.76 -16.60 12.31
N VAL A 58 -2.86 -17.45 11.83
CA VAL A 58 -2.49 -17.53 10.43
C VAL A 58 -2.79 -18.93 9.92
N SER A 59 -3.58 -19.02 8.87
CA SER A 59 -3.90 -20.28 8.20
C SER A 59 -3.56 -20.21 6.71
N ARG A 60 -3.26 -21.36 6.12
CA ARG A 60 -2.87 -21.50 4.71
C ARG A 60 -3.76 -22.55 4.05
N GLY A 61 -4.34 -22.18 2.90
CA GLY A 61 -5.07 -23.06 2.01
C GLY A 61 -4.30 -23.25 0.71
N GLN A 62 -4.06 -24.49 0.31
CA GLN A 62 -3.43 -24.81 -0.98
C GLN A 62 -4.52 -25.16 -1.99
N HIS A 63 -4.37 -24.66 -3.21
CA HIS A 63 -5.27 -24.90 -4.33
C HIS A 63 -4.46 -25.24 -5.58
N GLN A 64 -5.11 -25.74 -6.64
CA GLN A 64 -4.42 -26.06 -7.90
C GLN A 64 -3.73 -24.83 -8.52
N ASP A 65 -4.32 -23.64 -8.35
CA ASP A 65 -3.86 -22.39 -8.98
C ASP A 65 -2.97 -21.52 -8.07
N GLY A 66 -2.66 -21.98 -6.85
CA GLY A 66 -1.82 -21.23 -5.91
C GLY A 66 -2.17 -21.45 -4.44
N GLU A 67 -1.73 -20.51 -3.60
CA GLU A 67 -1.95 -20.52 -2.16
C GLU A 67 -2.86 -19.36 -1.74
N THR A 68 -3.68 -19.58 -0.72
CA THR A 68 -4.39 -18.52 0.01
C THR A 68 -3.89 -18.50 1.45
N ILE A 69 -3.49 -17.33 1.94
CA ILE A 69 -3.13 -17.11 3.35
C ILE A 69 -4.24 -16.28 4.00
N THR A 70 -4.78 -16.74 5.12
CA THR A 70 -5.76 -16.00 5.91
C THR A 70 -5.17 -15.66 7.26
N ILE A 71 -5.19 -14.37 7.62
CA ILE A 71 -4.76 -13.86 8.91
C ILE A 71 -5.97 -13.29 9.63
N GLU A 72 -6.26 -13.77 10.84
CA GLU A 72 -7.34 -13.28 11.67
C GLU A 72 -6.78 -12.62 12.93
N TYR A 73 -7.33 -11.45 13.27
CA TYR A 73 -6.97 -10.67 14.45
C TYR A 73 -8.22 -10.48 15.29
N LYS A 74 -8.13 -10.77 16.58
CA LYS A 74 -9.25 -10.64 17.53
C LYS A 74 -9.00 -9.57 18.58
N GLU A 75 -10.07 -8.88 18.97
CA GLU A 75 -10.07 -7.88 20.06
C GLU A 75 -8.93 -6.85 19.95
N ILE A 76 -8.83 -6.16 18.83
CA ILE A 76 -7.73 -5.24 18.51
C ILE A 76 -7.76 -4.00 19.42
N GLY A 77 -6.65 -3.70 20.09
CA GLY A 77 -6.51 -2.49 20.90
C GLY A 77 -7.44 -2.47 22.12
N ARG A 78 -7.79 -3.64 22.67
CA ARG A 78 -8.81 -3.78 23.75
C ARG A 78 -10.19 -3.25 23.35
N LEU A 79 -10.50 -3.28 22.06
CA LEU A 79 -11.82 -2.96 21.52
C LEU A 79 -12.47 -4.24 20.97
N PRO A 80 -13.81 -4.33 20.93
CA PRO A 80 -14.52 -5.41 20.25
C PRO A 80 -14.48 -5.21 18.72
N VAL A 81 -13.26 -5.19 18.18
CA VAL A 81 -12.95 -5.02 16.76
C VAL A 81 -12.09 -6.20 16.34
N ASP A 82 -12.56 -6.93 15.34
CA ASP A 82 -11.81 -8.01 14.71
C ASP A 82 -11.42 -7.60 13.27
N ALA A 83 -10.34 -8.18 12.76
CA ALA A 83 -9.93 -8.04 11.37
C ALA A 83 -9.66 -9.40 10.73
N ARG A 84 -9.95 -9.52 9.44
CA ARG A 84 -9.53 -10.64 8.60
C ARG A 84 -8.83 -10.10 7.38
N VAL A 85 -7.61 -10.57 7.16
CA VAL A 85 -6.84 -10.32 5.93
C VAL A 85 -6.76 -11.63 5.15
N THR A 86 -7.11 -11.59 3.88
CA THR A 86 -6.98 -12.72 2.96
C THR A 86 -6.00 -12.33 1.85
N ILE A 87 -5.01 -13.18 1.63
CA ILE A 87 -3.95 -12.99 0.66
C ILE A 87 -4.02 -14.13 -0.35
N ARG A 88 -4.33 -13.81 -1.61
CA ARG A 88 -4.26 -14.76 -2.71
C ARG A 88 -2.89 -14.68 -3.37
N CYS A 89 -2.21 -15.82 -3.47
CA CYS A 89 -0.87 -15.98 -4.02
C CYS A 89 -0.93 -16.96 -5.21
N PRO A 90 -1.23 -16.49 -6.43
CA PRO A 90 -1.25 -17.35 -7.62
C PRO A 90 0.12 -17.97 -7.89
N ALA A 91 0.17 -19.24 -8.27
CA ALA A 91 1.45 -19.93 -8.51
C ALA A 91 2.19 -19.42 -9.75
N SER A 92 1.48 -18.84 -10.71
CA SER A 92 2.00 -18.36 -11.99
C SER A 92 2.42 -16.88 -11.98
N GLU A 93 2.30 -16.19 -10.85
CA GLU A 93 2.47 -14.74 -10.77
C GLU A 93 3.42 -14.35 -9.63
N THR A 94 4.12 -13.23 -9.81
CA THR A 94 4.94 -12.62 -8.74
C THR A 94 4.15 -11.64 -7.88
N LEU A 95 2.87 -11.42 -8.22
CA LEU A 95 1.93 -10.54 -7.53
C LEU A 95 1.07 -11.34 -6.55
N THR A 96 0.69 -10.68 -5.46
CA THR A 96 -0.22 -11.18 -4.43
C THR A 96 -1.35 -10.18 -4.25
N TYR A 97 -2.53 -10.69 -3.93
CA TYR A 97 -3.77 -9.91 -3.92
C TYR A 97 -4.39 -9.97 -2.54
N TRP A 98 -4.52 -8.81 -1.92
CA TRP A 98 -4.86 -8.66 -0.51
C TRP A 98 -6.23 -8.04 -0.37
N THR A 99 -7.07 -8.65 0.47
CA THR A 99 -8.35 -8.08 0.89
C THR A 99 -8.40 -8.00 2.40
N MET A 100 -9.06 -6.97 2.92
CA MET A 100 -9.26 -6.75 4.34
C MET A 100 -10.74 -6.56 4.67
N GLU A 101 -11.16 -7.23 5.73
CA GLU A 101 -12.48 -7.08 6.35
C GLU A 101 -12.31 -6.76 7.84
N LEU A 102 -13.14 -5.86 8.35
CA LEU A 102 -13.25 -5.48 9.74
C LEU A 102 -14.64 -5.78 10.26
N ASN A 103 -14.72 -6.40 11.44
CA ASN A 103 -15.95 -6.50 12.21
C ASN A 103 -15.84 -5.54 13.39
N ASN A 104 -16.43 -4.36 13.27
CA ASN A 104 -16.39 -3.33 14.29
C ASN A 104 -17.68 -3.36 15.10
N GLN A 105 -17.65 -3.85 16.35
CA GLN A 105 -18.83 -3.87 17.24
C GLN A 105 -18.93 -2.63 18.14
N THR A 106 -18.03 -1.66 17.99
CA THR A 106 -18.12 -0.36 18.66
C THR A 106 -19.13 0.56 17.95
N THR A 107 -19.32 1.78 18.44
CA THR A 107 -20.07 2.84 17.76
C THR A 107 -19.17 3.81 16.99
N PHE A 108 -17.87 3.52 16.92
CA PHE A 108 -16.86 4.39 16.34
C PHE A 108 -16.94 4.38 14.81
N TRP A 109 -16.62 5.53 14.21
CA TRP A 109 -16.36 5.65 12.78
C TRP A 109 -14.97 5.13 12.46
N ILE A 110 -14.83 4.43 11.35
CA ILE A 110 -13.53 4.13 10.76
C ILE A 110 -13.21 5.29 9.83
N GLY A 111 -12.35 6.19 10.30
CA GLY A 111 -11.90 7.33 9.51
C GLY A 111 -10.91 6.89 8.44
N HIS A 112 -9.98 6.00 8.83
CA HIS A 112 -8.84 5.67 7.99
C HIS A 112 -8.25 4.30 8.33
N ILE A 113 -7.77 3.59 7.32
CA ILE A 113 -7.03 2.33 7.44
C ILE A 113 -5.75 2.43 6.62
N GLN A 114 -4.58 2.35 7.26
CA GLN A 114 -3.30 2.14 6.56
C GLN A 114 -3.12 0.64 6.35
N PHE A 115 -3.11 0.14 5.10
CA PHE A 115 -2.99 -1.28 4.82
C PHE A 115 -2.47 -1.62 3.40
N PRO A 116 -1.55 -2.59 3.26
CA PRO A 116 -0.64 -3.07 4.30
C PRO A 116 0.40 -2.00 4.61
N VAL A 117 0.94 -2.02 5.83
CA VAL A 117 2.15 -1.24 6.15
C VAL A 117 3.34 -1.92 5.49
N ILE A 118 4.01 -1.19 4.62
CA ILE A 118 5.19 -1.63 3.88
C ILE A 118 6.25 -0.56 4.00
N GLU A 119 7.41 -0.90 4.55
CA GLU A 119 8.53 0.03 4.68
C GLU A 119 9.79 -0.51 3.99
N VAL A 120 10.38 0.33 3.13
CA VAL A 120 11.59 0.03 2.34
C VAL A 120 12.79 0.79 2.91
N PRO A 121 14.00 0.21 2.89
CA PRO A 121 15.17 0.84 3.52
C PRO A 121 15.70 2.01 2.69
N PHE A 122 16.33 2.96 3.39
CA PHE A 122 17.21 3.91 2.73
C PHE A 122 18.40 3.22 2.07
N ASP A 123 18.89 3.85 1.01
CA ASP A 123 20.15 3.49 0.40
C ASP A 123 21.29 3.74 1.39
N ARG A 124 22.27 2.83 1.40
CA ARG A 124 23.51 3.01 2.14
C ARG A 124 24.56 3.50 1.16
N PRO A 125 25.19 4.66 1.38
CA PRO A 125 26.23 5.18 0.47
C PRO A 125 27.37 4.19 0.20
N ALA A 126 27.67 3.31 1.16
CA ALA A 126 28.71 2.28 1.03
C ALA A 126 28.39 1.17 0.01
N ASP A 127 27.11 0.95 -0.32
CA ASP A 127 26.70 -0.16 -1.18
C ASP A 127 26.89 0.18 -2.67
N ASN A 128 27.07 1.46 -3.02
CA ASN A 128 27.21 1.98 -4.39
C ASN A 128 26.13 1.47 -5.37
N THR A 129 24.96 1.10 -4.84
CA THR A 129 23.76 0.73 -5.57
C THR A 129 22.63 1.61 -5.07
N TYR A 130 22.09 2.45 -5.94
CA TYR A 130 20.99 3.35 -5.58
C TYR A 130 19.66 2.73 -5.94
N SER A 131 18.71 2.87 -5.04
CA SER A 131 17.33 2.50 -5.27
C SER A 131 16.57 3.72 -5.79
N HIS A 132 15.47 3.43 -6.46
CA HIS A 132 14.56 4.38 -7.04
C HIS A 132 13.19 4.20 -6.41
N LEU A 133 12.48 5.30 -6.19
CA LEU A 133 11.09 5.28 -5.77
C LEU A 133 10.21 6.00 -6.79
N LEU A 134 9.25 5.27 -7.35
CA LEU A 134 8.20 5.76 -8.23
C LEU A 134 6.91 5.90 -7.42
N TRP A 135 6.22 7.03 -7.56
CA TRP A 135 4.88 7.20 -7.02
C TRP A 135 4.03 8.12 -7.89
N SER A 136 2.72 8.09 -7.64
CA SER A 136 1.75 8.93 -8.34
C SER A 136 1.79 10.37 -7.82
N TYR A 137 2.53 11.25 -8.51
CA TYR A 137 2.46 12.70 -8.31
C TYR A 137 2.36 13.43 -9.65
N ILE A 138 1.23 14.07 -9.93
CA ILE A 138 0.89 14.70 -11.23
C ILE A 138 0.97 13.64 -12.36
N ASP A 139 2.00 13.72 -13.21
CA ASP A 139 2.27 12.80 -14.33
C ASP A 139 3.16 11.61 -13.91
N GLY A 140 3.54 11.56 -12.63
CA GLY A 140 4.47 10.60 -12.04
C GLY A 140 5.69 11.30 -11.45
N ALA A 141 6.18 10.82 -10.31
CA ALA A 141 7.43 11.27 -9.72
C ALA A 141 8.37 10.10 -9.48
N LEU A 142 9.66 10.36 -9.70
CA LEU A 142 10.74 9.39 -9.54
C LEU A 142 11.85 10.03 -8.69
N ALA A 143 12.15 9.43 -7.55
CA ALA A 143 13.21 9.86 -6.64
C ALA A 143 14.35 8.84 -6.63
N SER A 144 15.58 9.34 -6.57
CA SER A 144 16.80 8.57 -6.37
C SER A 144 17.93 9.51 -5.95
N PRO A 145 18.83 9.10 -5.04
CA PRO A 145 18.74 7.87 -4.23
C PRO A 145 17.59 7.92 -3.21
N VAL A 146 17.21 6.78 -2.67
CA VAL A 146 16.21 6.71 -1.59
C VAL A 146 16.90 7.04 -0.27
N GLU A 147 16.98 8.32 0.05
CA GLU A 147 17.61 8.84 1.28
C GLU A 147 16.85 10.08 1.80
N PRO A 148 17.00 10.46 3.08
CA PRO A 148 16.26 11.59 3.65
C PRO A 148 16.35 12.89 2.84
N ALA A 149 17.56 13.24 2.39
CA ALA A 149 17.82 14.48 1.66
C ALA A 149 17.06 14.59 0.31
N THR A 150 16.76 13.46 -0.33
CA THR A 150 16.01 13.44 -1.59
C THR A 150 14.56 13.87 -1.37
N PHE A 151 13.93 13.39 -0.30
CA PHE A 151 12.52 13.66 -0.01
C PHE A 151 12.30 14.97 0.75
N GLU A 152 13.30 15.46 1.48
CA GLU A 152 13.29 16.83 2.06
C GLU A 152 13.26 17.92 0.97
N ARG A 153 13.72 17.60 -0.25
CA ARG A 153 13.83 18.55 -1.38
C ARG A 153 12.72 18.40 -2.43
N SER A 154 11.93 17.31 -2.41
CA SER A 154 11.14 16.84 -3.57
C SER A 154 9.65 17.23 -3.59
N THR A 155 9.14 18.06 -2.69
CA THR A 155 7.73 18.48 -2.74
C THR A 155 7.59 19.99 -2.66
N SER A 156 7.09 20.56 -3.77
CA SER A 156 6.93 21.98 -4.08
C SER A 156 5.89 22.74 -3.23
N MET A 157 5.67 22.32 -1.98
CA MET A 157 4.94 23.08 -0.96
C MET A 157 5.52 22.89 0.46
N ASP A 158 6.67 22.23 0.60
CA ASP A 158 7.22 21.75 1.88
C ASP A 158 8.46 22.54 2.37
N ALA A 159 8.86 23.63 1.71
CA ALA A 159 9.92 24.53 2.20
C ALA A 159 9.58 25.23 3.54
N TRP A 160 8.36 25.03 4.08
CA TRP A 160 7.84 25.73 5.27
C TRP A 160 7.30 24.82 6.38
N ARG A 161 7.38 23.48 6.26
CA ARG A 161 6.92 22.56 7.31
C ARG A 161 7.91 21.40 7.46
N GLU A 162 8.54 21.32 8.63
CA GLU A 162 9.10 20.06 9.12
C GLU A 162 7.97 19.02 9.08
N ARG A 163 8.04 18.02 8.20
CA ARG A 163 7.18 16.85 8.36
C ARG A 163 7.80 16.06 9.51
N PRO A 164 7.16 15.93 10.69
CA PRO A 164 7.66 14.98 11.66
C PRO A 164 7.63 13.60 11.01
N TYR A 165 8.71 12.83 11.23
CA TYR A 165 8.67 11.37 11.11
C TYR A 165 7.37 10.86 11.77
N GLU A 166 6.79 9.77 11.25
CA GLU A 166 5.60 9.15 11.84
C GLU A 166 4.31 10.01 11.77
N SER A 167 4.25 11.08 10.94
CA SER A 167 3.01 11.86 10.79
C SER A 167 1.86 10.99 10.21
N PRO A 168 0.68 10.93 10.85
CA PRO A 168 -0.41 10.06 10.38
C PRO A 168 -0.90 10.45 8.97
N GLU A 169 -1.19 9.44 8.15
CA GLU A 169 -1.62 9.59 6.75
C GLU A 169 -2.86 10.48 6.58
N ILE A 170 -3.78 10.49 7.56
CA ILE A 170 -4.98 11.34 7.53
C ILE A 170 -4.71 12.84 7.53
N TRP A 171 -3.55 13.27 8.01
CA TRP A 171 -3.14 14.67 8.04
C TRP A 171 -2.38 15.09 6.79
N ARG A 172 -2.16 14.15 5.86
CA ARG A 172 -1.38 14.37 4.66
C ARG A 172 -2.29 14.72 3.48
N TYR A 173 -1.74 15.55 2.62
CA TYR A 173 -2.39 16.00 1.40
C TYR A 173 -1.94 15.09 0.23
N ASN A 174 -2.75 15.10 -0.84
CA ASN A 174 -2.74 14.21 -2.00
C ASN A 174 -3.51 12.91 -1.81
N ASN A 175 -4.83 13.04 -1.90
CA ASN A 175 -5.73 11.89 -2.05
C ASN A 175 -5.93 11.58 -3.54
N TYR A 176 -5.87 10.29 -3.87
CA TYR A 176 -6.41 9.73 -5.09
C TYR A 176 -7.93 9.56 -4.96
N PRO A 177 -8.74 9.75 -6.01
CA PRO A 177 -8.38 10.43 -7.25
C PRO A 177 -8.28 11.94 -6.99
N GLY A 178 -7.32 12.61 -7.61
CA GLY A 178 -7.16 14.05 -7.45
C GLY A 178 -6.13 14.65 -8.39
N GLN A 179 -6.00 15.98 -8.37
CA GLN A 179 -5.05 16.73 -9.22
C GLN A 179 -3.60 16.20 -9.14
N TRP A 180 -3.24 15.64 -7.99
CA TRP A 180 -1.87 15.22 -7.70
C TRP A 180 -1.69 13.71 -7.77
N ALA A 181 -2.76 12.91 -7.68
CA ALA A 181 -2.66 11.45 -7.78
C ALA A 181 -3.59 10.93 -8.88
N SER A 182 -2.99 10.53 -9.99
CA SER A 182 -3.66 10.06 -11.22
C SER A 182 -3.65 8.53 -11.35
N THR A 183 -2.73 7.86 -10.64
CA THR A 183 -2.59 6.39 -10.67
C THR A 183 -2.59 5.80 -9.26
N GLN A 184 -2.90 4.51 -9.17
CA GLN A 184 -3.01 3.78 -7.91
C GLN A 184 -1.80 2.87 -7.71
N LEU A 185 -0.58 3.36 -7.93
CA LEU A 185 0.65 2.57 -7.86
C LEU A 185 1.82 3.31 -7.21
N MET A 186 2.70 2.53 -6.58
CA MET A 186 4.04 2.91 -6.19
C MET A 186 5.00 1.76 -6.50
N ALA A 187 6.28 2.08 -6.71
CA ALA A 187 7.31 1.07 -6.87
C ALA A 187 8.64 1.51 -6.25
N TYR A 188 9.29 0.60 -5.54
CA TYR A 188 10.66 0.75 -5.04
C TYR A 188 11.54 -0.26 -5.75
N TYR A 189 12.63 0.14 -6.40
CA TYR A 189 13.44 -0.79 -7.17
C TYR A 189 14.90 -0.38 -7.29
N ASN A 190 15.75 -1.35 -7.60
CA ASN A 190 17.07 -1.10 -8.16
C ASN A 190 17.39 -2.17 -9.22
N GLU A 191 18.63 -2.21 -9.68
CA GLU A 191 19.14 -3.18 -10.65
C GLU A 191 18.95 -4.66 -10.26
N VAL A 192 18.74 -4.97 -8.97
CA VAL A 192 18.59 -6.34 -8.47
C VAL A 192 17.12 -6.78 -8.46
N GLY A 193 16.18 -5.84 -8.40
CA GLY A 193 14.75 -6.14 -8.38
C GLY A 193 13.93 -5.01 -7.78
N GLY A 194 12.62 -5.16 -7.89
CA GLY A 194 11.65 -4.17 -7.45
C GLY A 194 10.51 -4.74 -6.63
N LEU A 195 9.94 -3.87 -5.81
CA LEU A 195 8.73 -4.00 -5.03
C LEU A 195 7.65 -3.12 -5.65
N TYR A 196 6.54 -3.74 -6.00
CA TYR A 196 5.37 -3.08 -6.57
C TYR A 196 4.22 -3.08 -5.55
N VAL A 197 3.58 -1.93 -5.38
CA VAL A 197 2.37 -1.76 -4.56
C VAL A 197 1.32 -1.03 -5.40
N ALA A 198 0.09 -1.53 -5.42
CA ALA A 198 -1.02 -0.88 -6.12
C ALA A 198 -2.40 -1.19 -5.53
N CYS A 199 -3.43 -0.50 -5.99
CA CYS A 199 -4.83 -0.88 -5.76
C CYS A 199 -5.54 -1.20 -7.07
N ASP A 200 -6.12 -2.40 -7.15
CA ASP A 200 -6.98 -2.82 -8.24
C ASP A 200 -8.41 -2.29 -8.04
N ASP A 201 -8.57 -0.97 -7.92
CA ASP A 201 -9.88 -0.33 -7.72
C ASP A 201 -10.41 0.29 -9.02
N ALA A 202 -11.35 -0.41 -9.65
CA ALA A 202 -12.02 0.04 -10.86
C ALA A 202 -12.96 1.25 -10.64
N ASN A 203 -13.39 1.49 -9.39
CA ASN A 203 -14.35 2.55 -9.05
C ASN A 203 -13.68 3.89 -8.70
N GLY A 204 -12.35 3.89 -8.52
CA GLY A 204 -11.61 5.11 -8.21
C GLY A 204 -11.95 5.70 -6.84
N LEU A 205 -12.13 4.86 -5.81
CA LEU A 205 -12.47 5.31 -4.45
C LEU A 205 -11.30 6.07 -3.79
N PRO A 206 -11.60 6.98 -2.84
CA PRO A 206 -10.61 7.77 -2.15
C PRO A 206 -9.51 6.93 -1.49
N LYS A 207 -8.24 7.32 -1.71
CA LYS A 207 -7.05 6.70 -1.11
C LYS A 207 -5.98 7.74 -0.84
N PHE A 208 -5.18 7.50 0.18
CA PHE A 208 -3.89 8.15 0.33
C PHE A 208 -2.82 7.27 -0.33
N ILE A 209 -1.99 7.85 -1.21
CA ILE A 209 -0.93 7.13 -1.93
C ILE A 209 0.26 8.09 -2.08
N ASP A 210 1.26 7.98 -1.21
CA ASP A 210 2.46 8.83 -1.23
C ASP A 210 3.58 8.17 -0.40
N PRO A 211 4.86 8.33 -0.74
CA PRO A 211 5.98 8.07 0.17
C PRO A 211 5.84 8.80 1.51
N LEU A 212 6.07 8.06 2.58
CA LEU A 212 6.13 8.58 3.94
C LEU A 212 7.53 8.40 4.49
N MET A 213 8.15 9.51 4.85
CA MET A 213 9.45 9.50 5.51
C MET A 213 9.32 8.88 6.91
N GLU A 214 10.06 7.80 7.15
CA GLU A 214 10.23 7.15 8.44
C GLU A 214 11.70 7.21 8.88
N ARG A 215 12.01 6.75 10.09
CA ARG A 215 13.36 6.93 10.66
C ARG A 215 14.45 6.15 9.92
N ASP A 216 14.13 4.94 9.49
CA ASP A 216 15.09 3.98 8.92
C ASP A 216 14.80 3.68 7.44
N GLY A 217 13.77 4.32 6.87
CA GLY A 217 13.32 4.06 5.51
C GLY A 217 12.15 4.93 5.06
N VAL A 218 11.46 4.44 4.05
CA VAL A 218 10.26 5.07 3.49
C VAL A 218 9.11 4.09 3.59
N ALA A 219 8.04 4.47 4.27
CA ALA A 219 6.79 3.73 4.18
C ALA A 219 6.12 4.04 2.83
N LEU A 220 5.74 2.98 2.11
CA LEU A 220 4.92 3.07 0.92
C LEU A 220 3.48 3.32 1.37
N GLY A 221 3.17 4.58 1.68
CA GLY A 221 1.93 4.99 2.32
C GLY A 221 0.71 4.64 1.50
N LEU A 222 -0.18 3.85 2.09
CA LEU A 222 -1.39 3.36 1.44
C LEU A 222 -2.55 3.40 2.43
N GLY A 223 -3.30 4.50 2.35
CA GLY A 223 -4.43 4.79 3.21
C GLY A 223 -5.76 4.57 2.51
N HIS A 224 -6.71 3.99 3.22
CA HIS A 224 -8.06 3.69 2.76
C HIS A 224 -9.09 4.40 3.61
N TYR A 225 -10.12 4.94 2.96
CA TYR A 225 -11.20 5.70 3.61
C TYR A 225 -12.55 5.00 3.45
N PRO A 226 -12.83 3.91 4.19
CA PRO A 226 -14.10 3.21 4.08
C PRO A 226 -15.29 4.07 4.52
N GLY A 227 -15.08 5.03 5.44
CA GLY A 227 -16.12 5.96 5.88
C GLY A 227 -17.33 5.26 6.49
N THR A 228 -17.13 4.15 7.18
CA THR A 228 -18.18 3.34 7.79
C THR A 228 -18.21 3.53 9.30
N ARG A 229 -19.37 3.30 9.90
CA ARG A 229 -19.57 3.38 11.35
C ARG A 229 -19.97 2.01 11.90
N GLY A 230 -19.46 1.66 13.07
CA GLY A 230 -19.96 0.51 13.82
C GLY A 230 -21.32 0.76 14.51
N PRO A 231 -22.03 -0.29 14.93
CA PRO A 231 -21.65 -1.70 14.79
C PRO A 231 -21.88 -2.23 13.36
N GLY A 232 -20.93 -2.98 12.81
CA GLY A 232 -21.07 -3.57 11.47
C GLY A 232 -19.78 -4.09 10.87
N GLN A 233 -19.92 -4.72 9.70
CA GLN A 233 -18.80 -5.18 8.89
C GLN A 233 -18.37 -4.12 7.88
N THR A 234 -17.07 -3.99 7.66
CA THR A 234 -16.47 -3.11 6.66
C THR A 234 -15.48 -3.90 5.85
N ARG A 235 -15.61 -3.86 4.52
CA ARG A 235 -14.72 -4.58 3.60
C ARG A 235 -14.14 -3.59 2.60
N LEU A 236 -12.83 -3.67 2.35
CA LEU A 236 -12.24 -2.96 1.22
C LEU A 236 -12.77 -3.57 -0.09
N PRO A 237 -13.41 -2.79 -0.98
CA PRO A 237 -14.11 -3.33 -2.15
C PRO A 237 -13.19 -3.65 -3.33
N TYR A 238 -11.88 -3.61 -3.14
CA TYR A 238 -10.84 -3.83 -4.14
C TYR A 238 -9.67 -4.61 -3.53
N ASN A 239 -8.80 -5.14 -4.37
CA ASN A 239 -7.55 -5.75 -3.91
C ASN A 239 -6.47 -4.69 -3.73
N VAL A 240 -5.70 -4.80 -2.66
CA VAL A 240 -4.35 -4.23 -2.61
C VAL A 240 -3.39 -5.24 -3.23
N VAL A 241 -2.59 -4.80 -4.19
CA VAL A 241 -1.67 -5.65 -4.94
C VAL A 241 -0.26 -5.39 -4.44
N LEU A 242 0.43 -6.45 -4.06
CA LEU A 242 1.81 -6.42 -3.62
C LEU A 242 2.60 -7.47 -4.37
N GLY A 243 3.77 -7.14 -4.90
CA GLY A 243 4.58 -8.15 -5.55
C GLY A 243 5.97 -7.69 -5.90
N THR A 244 6.71 -8.60 -6.51
CA THR A 244 8.06 -8.32 -6.98
C THR A 244 8.10 -8.24 -8.51
N PHE A 245 8.98 -7.40 -9.02
CA PHE A 245 9.21 -7.26 -10.45
C PHE A 245 10.69 -7.05 -10.76
N HIS A 246 11.05 -7.10 -12.04
CA HIS A 246 12.39 -6.82 -12.52
C HIS A 246 12.32 -5.82 -13.67
N GLY A 247 13.29 -4.91 -13.70
CA GLY A 247 13.30 -3.76 -14.60
C GLY A 247 13.20 -2.45 -13.82
N ASP A 248 12.85 -1.40 -14.54
CA ASP A 248 12.75 -0.04 -14.00
C ASP A 248 11.28 0.39 -13.84
N TRP A 249 11.07 1.69 -13.69
CA TRP A 249 9.74 2.28 -13.58
C TRP A 249 8.83 1.96 -14.78
N TYR A 250 9.36 1.69 -15.98
CA TYR A 250 8.54 1.27 -17.12
C TYR A 250 7.92 -0.11 -16.88
N ALA A 251 8.67 -1.04 -16.27
CA ALA A 251 8.15 -2.36 -15.93
C ALA A 251 7.03 -2.26 -14.88
N ALA A 252 7.22 -1.43 -13.85
CA ALA A 252 6.18 -1.16 -12.86
C ALA A 252 4.93 -0.50 -13.47
N ALA A 253 5.12 0.47 -14.36
CA ALA A 253 4.04 1.14 -15.07
C ALA A 253 3.31 0.18 -16.02
N GLU A 254 4.01 -0.76 -16.65
CA GLU A 254 3.41 -1.78 -17.51
C GLU A 254 2.53 -2.76 -16.72
N LEU A 255 2.97 -3.19 -15.53
CA LEU A 255 2.14 -3.99 -14.61
C LEU A 255 0.80 -3.29 -14.32
N TYR A 256 0.86 -2.01 -13.94
CA TYR A 256 -0.35 -1.23 -13.68
C TYR A 256 -1.19 -1.02 -14.94
N ARG A 257 -0.57 -0.71 -16.08
CA ARG A 257 -1.27 -0.52 -17.37
C ARG A 257 -2.02 -1.78 -17.80
N ASN A 258 -1.43 -2.96 -17.61
CA ASN A 258 -2.03 -4.26 -17.95
C ASN A 258 -3.32 -4.53 -17.17
N TRP A 259 -3.44 -4.01 -15.95
CA TRP A 259 -4.69 -3.98 -15.20
C TRP A 259 -5.60 -2.82 -15.64
N ALA A 260 -5.09 -1.59 -15.63
CA ALA A 260 -5.84 -0.35 -15.85
C ALA A 260 -6.57 -0.34 -17.21
N SER A 261 -5.91 -0.79 -18.28
CA SER A 261 -6.46 -0.87 -19.64
C SER A 261 -7.70 -1.75 -19.79
N LYS A 262 -7.98 -2.61 -18.82
CA LYS A 262 -9.16 -3.47 -18.77
C LYS A 262 -10.33 -2.84 -17.99
N GLN A 263 -10.09 -1.71 -17.32
CA GLN A 263 -11.08 -1.07 -16.43
C GLN A 263 -11.98 -0.08 -17.20
N PRO A 264 -13.21 0.19 -16.72
CA PRO A 264 -14.15 1.06 -17.42
C PRO A 264 -13.59 2.44 -17.79
N PHE A 265 -12.74 3.02 -16.94
CA PHE A 265 -12.14 4.35 -17.16
C PHE A 265 -11.03 4.36 -18.24
N CYS A 266 -10.52 3.20 -18.69
CA CYS A 266 -9.51 3.10 -19.75
C CYS A 266 -9.89 2.12 -20.88
N ALA A 267 -11.06 1.48 -20.81
CA ALA A 267 -11.46 0.42 -21.74
C ALA A 267 -11.60 0.89 -23.20
N ALA A 268 -11.98 2.16 -23.43
CA ALA A 268 -12.12 2.74 -24.75
C ALA A 268 -10.92 3.63 -25.10
N LYS A 269 -10.19 3.28 -26.16
CA LYS A 269 -9.10 4.13 -26.66
C LYS A 269 -9.67 5.37 -27.36
N MET A 270 -8.97 6.50 -27.27
CA MET A 270 -9.36 7.75 -27.92
C MET A 270 -9.64 7.57 -29.43
N ALA A 271 -8.78 6.86 -30.16
CA ALA A 271 -8.95 6.57 -31.59
C ALA A 271 -10.21 5.73 -31.93
N GLN A 272 -10.86 5.12 -30.95
CA GLN A 272 -12.08 4.32 -31.14
C GLN A 272 -13.35 5.09 -30.75
N ARG A 273 -13.20 6.28 -30.17
CA ARG A 273 -14.32 7.08 -29.66
C ARG A 273 -14.98 7.85 -30.80
N THR A 274 -16.28 7.63 -30.96
CA THR A 274 -17.13 8.39 -31.89
C THR A 274 -17.87 9.53 -31.21
N ASP A 275 -17.76 9.63 -29.88
CA ASP A 275 -18.44 10.60 -29.01
C ASP A 275 -17.56 11.83 -28.66
N ILE A 276 -16.39 11.94 -29.28
CA ILE A 276 -15.46 13.06 -29.11
C ILE A 276 -15.30 13.87 -30.41
N PRO A 277 -14.98 15.17 -30.33
CA PRO A 277 -14.64 15.98 -31.50
C PRO A 277 -13.54 15.36 -32.37
N LYS A 278 -13.69 15.44 -33.69
CA LYS A 278 -12.73 14.85 -34.66
C LYS A 278 -11.29 15.34 -34.52
N TRP A 279 -11.06 16.50 -33.92
CA TRP A 279 -9.71 17.04 -33.72
C TRP A 279 -8.96 16.40 -32.53
N LEU A 280 -9.65 15.63 -31.69
CA LEU A 280 -9.05 14.84 -30.60
C LEU A 280 -8.71 13.39 -31.03
N GLY A 281 -9.16 12.93 -32.21
CA GLY A 281 -9.04 11.53 -32.66
C GLY A 281 -7.98 11.31 -33.72
#